data_AF-A0A3M9YUY9-F1
#
_entry.id   AF-A0A3M9YUY9-F1
#
_cell.length_a   1.000
_cell.length_b   1.000
_cell.length_c   1.000
_cell.angle_alpha   90.00
_cell.angle_beta   90.00
_cell.angle_gamma   90.00
#
_symmetry.space_group_name_H-M   'P 1'
#
loop_
_entity.id
_entity.type
_entity.pdbx_description
1 polymer ?
#
loop_
_entity_poly.entity_id
_entity_poly.type
_entity_poly.pdbx_seq_one_letter_code
_entity_poly.pdbx_strand_id
1 'polypeptide(L)'
;MPDSPYPDPREEDIMAGERRLSRPDSALPDWHIPDAAYRPIPIAWFAGAFLLQMIVLFGLFIMLAGNSGWITIALCTLATLGLAGWTWERGMKDAGPAWQIATGLMMAAQWAFVCLGAAARL
;
A
#
# COMPACT_ATOMS: atom_id res chain seq x y z
N MET A 1 -22.60 32.99 31.89
CA MET A 1 -22.81 31.80 31.04
C MET A 1 -23.32 30.70 31.95
N PRO A 2 -24.28 29.86 31.53
CA PRO A 2 -24.80 28.81 32.38
C PRO A 2 -23.68 27.82 32.71
N ASP A 3 -23.68 27.32 33.95
CA ASP A 3 -22.68 26.41 34.50
C ASP A 3 -22.61 25.14 33.63
N SER A 4 -21.60 25.10 32.78
CA SER A 4 -21.23 23.90 32.03
C SER A 4 -20.97 22.78 33.03
N PRO A 5 -21.49 21.56 32.84
CA PRO A 5 -21.16 20.41 33.68
C PRO A 5 -19.68 20.00 33.54
N TYR A 6 -18.93 20.65 32.66
CA TYR A 6 -17.50 20.48 32.47
C TYR A 6 -16.74 21.63 33.16
N PRO A 7 -15.75 21.33 34.03
CA PRO A 7 -14.88 22.33 34.65
C PRO A 7 -14.19 23.23 33.61
N ASP A 8 -13.83 24.47 33.98
CA ASP A 8 -13.08 25.35 33.09
C ASP A 8 -11.69 24.74 32.80
N PRO A 9 -11.35 24.41 31.54
CA PRO A 9 -10.07 23.80 31.19
C PRO A 9 -8.86 24.63 31.64
N ARG A 10 -9.06 25.94 31.87
CA ARG A 10 -8.01 26.85 32.30
C ARG A 10 -7.56 26.66 33.74
N GLU A 11 -8.41 26.06 34.58
CA GLU A 11 -8.08 25.75 35.98
C GLU A 11 -7.27 24.44 36.11
N GLU A 12 -7.24 23.60 35.06
CA GLU A 12 -6.60 22.28 35.07
C GLU A 12 -5.25 22.21 34.32
N ASP A 13 -4.77 23.34 33.79
CA ASP A 13 -3.53 23.40 33.04
C ASP A 13 -2.29 23.25 33.93
N ILE A 14 -1.34 22.45 33.48
CA ILE A 14 -0.07 22.25 34.17
C ILE A 14 0.97 23.17 33.53
N MET A 15 1.59 24.03 34.34
CA MET A 15 2.67 24.89 33.89
C MET A 15 4.00 24.12 33.92
N ALA A 16 4.70 24.04 32.79
CA ALA A 16 6.06 23.51 32.70
C ALA A 16 7.02 24.65 32.30
N GLY A 17 7.65 25.27 33.30
CA GLY A 17 8.40 26.52 33.10
C GLY A 17 7.46 27.63 32.63
N GLU A 18 7.81 28.32 31.54
CA GLU A 18 6.98 29.40 30.96
C GLU A 18 5.93 28.89 29.95
N ARG A 19 5.89 27.58 29.69
CA ARG A 19 4.97 27.00 28.70
C ARG A 19 3.72 26.44 29.37
N ARG A 20 2.56 26.87 28.87
CA ARG A 20 1.26 26.31 29.24
C ARG A 20 1.05 24.99 28.51
N LEU A 21 1.07 23.87 29.23
CA LEU A 21 0.69 22.58 28.70
C LEU A 21 -0.78 22.39 29.04
N SER A 22 -1.64 22.39 28.00
CA SER A 22 -2.98 21.84 28.15
C SER A 22 -2.80 20.43 28.66
N ARG A 23 -3.45 20.09 29.78
CA ARG A 23 -3.47 18.70 30.27
C ARG A 23 -3.85 17.85 29.05
N PRO A 24 -3.02 16.87 28.63
CA PRO A 24 -3.44 16.01 27.54
C PRO A 24 -4.74 15.40 28.01
N ASP A 25 -5.84 15.68 27.30
CA ASP A 25 -7.12 15.06 27.54
C ASP A 25 -6.85 13.56 27.73
N SER A 26 -6.96 13.09 28.98
CA SER A 26 -6.76 11.70 29.37
C SER A 26 -7.88 10.80 28.85
N ALA A 27 -8.64 11.26 27.86
CA ALA A 27 -9.64 10.48 27.15
C ALA A 27 -8.98 9.40 26.28
N LEU A 28 -7.72 9.60 25.88
CA LEU A 28 -7.02 8.71 24.98
C LEU A 28 -5.74 8.21 25.68
N PRO A 29 -5.56 6.88 25.80
CA PRO A 29 -4.34 6.33 26.34
C PRO A 29 -3.10 6.84 25.60
N ASP A 30 -1.95 6.79 26.26
CA ASP A 30 -0.63 7.13 25.73
C ASP A 30 -0.22 6.33 24.47
N TRP A 31 -0.86 5.18 24.23
CA TRP A 31 -0.75 4.39 22.99
C TRP A 31 -1.73 4.81 21.88
N HIS A 32 -2.70 5.65 22.18
CA HIS A 32 -3.69 6.11 21.22
C HIS A 32 -3.12 7.29 20.43
N ILE A 33 -2.52 6.96 19.30
CA ILE A 33 -2.17 7.94 18.27
C ILE A 33 -3.46 8.18 17.48
N PRO A 34 -4.19 9.31 17.64
CA PRO A 34 -5.41 9.59 16.88
C PRO A 34 -5.17 9.63 15.35
N ASP A 35 -3.89 9.71 14.96
CA ASP A 35 -3.39 9.70 13.59
C ASP A 35 -2.84 8.31 13.14
N ALA A 36 -3.13 7.23 13.88
CA ALA A 36 -2.79 5.85 13.51
C ALA A 36 -3.65 5.30 12.35
N ALA A 37 -4.46 6.14 11.72
CA ALA A 37 -4.98 5.84 10.39
C ALA A 37 -3.77 5.63 9.47
N TYR A 38 -3.62 4.39 8.99
CA TYR A 38 -2.55 3.98 8.09
C TYR A 38 -2.37 5.02 6.98
N ARG A 39 -1.28 5.79 7.05
CA ARG A 39 -0.87 6.66 5.94
C ARG A 39 -0.41 5.74 4.82
N PRO A 40 -0.99 5.79 3.62
CA PRO A 40 -0.58 4.91 2.53
C PRO A 40 0.90 5.14 2.25
N ILE A 41 1.75 4.20 2.69
CA ILE A 41 3.19 4.28 2.45
C ILE A 41 3.43 3.66 1.07
N PRO A 42 3.98 4.41 0.09
CA PRO A 42 4.18 3.89 -1.27
C PRO A 42 4.91 2.55 -1.34
N ILE A 43 5.84 2.31 -0.41
CA ILE A 43 6.58 1.04 -0.32
C ILE A 43 5.68 -0.17 -0.05
N ALA A 44 4.61 -0.01 0.71
CA ALA A 44 3.70 -1.11 1.02
C ALA A 44 2.85 -1.49 -0.19
N TRP A 45 2.42 -0.51 -0.99
CA TRP A 45 1.75 -0.76 -2.26
C TRP A 45 2.69 -1.41 -3.28
N PHE A 46 3.94 -0.92 -3.37
CA PHE A 46 4.98 -1.54 -4.18
C PHE A 46 5.22 -3.00 -3.77
N ALA A 47 5.45 -3.26 -2.49
CA ALA A 47 5.73 -4.60 -1.97
C ALA A 47 4.53 -5.54 -2.14
N GLY A 48 3.32 -5.03 -1.88
CA GLY A 48 2.07 -5.75 -2.10
C GLY A 48 1.90 -6.15 -3.57
N ALA A 49 2.12 -5.22 -4.50
CA ALA A 49 2.08 -5.50 -5.93
C ALA A 49 3.15 -6.52 -6.35
N PHE A 50 4.39 -6.36 -5.87
CA PHE A 50 5.50 -7.28 -6.14
C PHE A 50 5.18 -8.71 -5.71
N LEU A 51 4.74 -8.90 -4.46
CA LEU A 51 4.45 -10.22 -3.91
C LEU A 51 3.23 -10.86 -4.58
N LEU A 52 2.17 -10.08 -4.75
CA LEU A 52 0.93 -10.57 -5.34
C LEU A 52 1.14 -10.97 -6.81
N GLN A 53 1.79 -10.13 -7.59
CA GLN A 53 2.11 -10.45 -8.99
C GLN A 53 3.05 -11.65 -9.09
N MET A 54 4.08 -11.72 -8.25
CA MET A 54 5.00 -12.87 -8.23
C MET A 54 4.24 -14.19 -8.01
N ILE A 55 3.36 -14.24 -7.01
CA ILE A 55 2.58 -15.45 -6.69
C ILE A 55 1.62 -15.79 -7.83
N VAL A 56 0.87 -14.81 -8.33
CA VAL A 56 -0.13 -15.02 -9.40
C VAL A 56 0.54 -15.47 -10.69
N LEU A 57 1.62 -14.79 -11.11
CA LEU A 57 2.33 -15.14 -12.33
C LEU A 57 3.03 -16.50 -12.22
N PHE A 58 3.64 -16.80 -11.08
CA PHE A 58 4.24 -18.12 -10.85
C PHE A 58 3.19 -19.23 -10.91
N GLY A 59 2.05 -19.05 -10.21
CA GLY A 59 0.95 -20.01 -10.22
C GLY A 59 0.39 -20.24 -11.63
N LEU A 60 0.11 -19.17 -12.37
CA LEU A 60 -0.35 -19.25 -13.76
C LEU A 60 0.68 -19.95 -14.66
N PHE A 61 1.97 -19.62 -14.52
CA PHE A 61 3.03 -20.20 -15.33
C PHE A 61 3.11 -21.72 -15.15
N ILE A 62 3.07 -22.21 -13.90
CA ILE A 62 3.10 -23.64 -13.59
C ILE A 62 1.82 -24.33 -14.07
N MET A 63 0.65 -23.76 -13.79
CA MET A 63 -0.64 -24.31 -14.21
C MET A 63 -0.73 -24.46 -15.74
N LEU A 64 -0.15 -23.51 -16.47
CA LEU A 64 -0.19 -23.47 -17.93
C LEU A 64 1.03 -24.12 -18.59
N ALA A 65 1.94 -24.76 -17.85
CA ALA A 65 3.22 -25.24 -18.37
C ALA A 65 3.08 -26.19 -19.58
N GLY A 66 2.02 -27.02 -19.62
CA GLY A 66 1.74 -27.95 -20.73
C GLY A 66 1.01 -27.35 -21.93
N ASN A 67 0.67 -26.05 -21.90
CA ASN A 67 -0.04 -25.36 -22.98
C ASN A 67 0.93 -24.61 -23.91
N SER A 68 0.42 -24.01 -24.99
CA SER A 68 1.22 -23.09 -25.82
C SER A 68 1.72 -21.88 -25.01
N GLY A 69 2.94 -21.44 -25.31
CA GLY A 69 3.54 -20.23 -24.74
C GLY A 69 2.66 -18.99 -24.95
N TRP A 70 1.98 -18.88 -26.09
CA TRP A 70 1.07 -17.78 -26.40
C TRP A 70 -0.09 -17.67 -25.41
N ILE A 71 -0.70 -18.80 -25.03
CA ILE A 71 -1.79 -18.82 -24.05
C ILE A 71 -1.30 -18.31 -22.70
N THR A 72 -0.08 -18.69 -22.31
CA THR A 72 0.50 -18.26 -21.04
C THR A 72 0.82 -16.78 -21.05
N ILE A 73 1.43 -16.28 -22.12
CA ILE A 73 1.71 -14.85 -22.26
C ILE A 73 0.41 -14.05 -22.19
N ALA A 74 -0.63 -14.46 -22.92
CA ALA A 74 -1.91 -13.77 -22.93
C ALA A 74 -2.55 -13.70 -21.52
N LEU A 75 -2.67 -14.84 -20.82
CA LEU A 75 -3.29 -14.88 -19.49
C LEU A 75 -2.47 -14.13 -18.44
N CYS A 76 -1.14 -14.27 -18.46
CA CYS A 76 -0.25 -13.54 -17.55
C CYS A 76 -0.25 -12.02 -17.83
N THR A 77 -0.45 -11.61 -19.08
CA THR A 77 -0.61 -10.20 -19.45
C THR A 77 -1.90 -9.63 -18.86
N LEU A 78 -3.02 -10.34 -19.01
CA LEU A 78 -4.30 -9.94 -18.41
C LEU A 78 -4.21 -9.84 -16.89
N ALA A 79 -3.57 -10.83 -16.24
CA ALA A 79 -3.35 -10.80 -14.80
C ALA A 79 -2.49 -9.59 -14.38
N THR A 80 -1.41 -9.32 -15.11
CA THR A 80 -0.52 -8.17 -14.82
C THR A 80 -1.26 -6.84 -14.94
N LEU A 81 -2.07 -6.65 -16.00
CA LEU A 81 -2.87 -5.44 -16.20
C LEU A 81 -3.94 -5.28 -15.11
N GLY A 82 -4.63 -6.36 -14.73
CA GLY A 82 -5.61 -6.34 -13.64
C GLY A 82 -4.98 -5.97 -12.30
N LEU A 83 -3.82 -6.54 -11.99
CA LEU A 83 -3.05 -6.21 -10.78
C LEU A 83 -2.51 -4.78 -10.82
N ALA A 84 -2.11 -4.28 -11.99
CA ALA A 84 -1.64 -2.90 -12.14
C ALA A 84 -2.78 -1.92 -11.87
N GLY A 85 -3.97 -2.15 -12.45
CA GLY A 85 -5.16 -1.36 -12.16
C GLY A 85 -5.48 -1.33 -10.67
N TRP A 86 -5.55 -2.50 -10.03
CA TRP A 86 -5.80 -2.61 -8.59
C TRP A 86 -4.75 -1.87 -7.74
N THR A 87 -3.47 -2.00 -8.10
CA THR A 87 -2.35 -1.35 -7.39
C THR A 87 -2.43 0.18 -7.51
N TRP A 88 -2.78 0.68 -8.70
CA TRP A 88 -2.93 2.12 -8.94
C TRP A 88 -4.11 2.71 -8.20
N GLU A 89 -5.27 2.05 -8.23
CA GLU A 89 -6.47 2.51 -7.54
C GLU A 89 -6.32 2.52 -6.01
N ARG A 90 -5.56 1.58 -5.45
CA ARG A 90 -5.32 1.47 -4.00
C ARG A 90 -4.48 2.59 -3.41
N GLY A 91 -3.62 3.23 -4.20
CA GLY A 91 -2.83 4.35 -3.72
C GLY A 91 -1.52 4.61 -4.44
N MET A 92 -1.10 3.77 -5.40
CA MET A 92 0.11 4.07 -6.18
C MET A 92 -0.06 5.35 -7.03
N LYS A 93 -1.29 5.67 -7.46
CA LYS A 93 -1.59 6.91 -8.19
C LYS A 93 -1.25 8.19 -7.40
N ASP A 94 -1.30 8.13 -6.07
CA ASP A 94 -1.04 9.27 -5.18
C ASP A 94 0.41 9.27 -4.66
N ALA A 95 1.20 8.25 -4.99
CA ALA A 95 2.61 8.15 -4.62
C ALA A 95 3.49 9.08 -5.46
N GLY A 96 4.69 9.38 -4.95
CA GLY A 96 5.68 10.16 -5.70
C GLY A 96 6.08 9.47 -7.02
N PRO A 97 6.47 10.23 -8.08
CA PRO A 97 6.74 9.67 -9.41
C PRO A 97 7.78 8.54 -9.43
N ALA A 98 8.80 8.63 -8.57
CA ALA A 98 9.82 7.58 -8.44
C ALA A 98 9.21 6.22 -8.04
N TRP A 99 8.22 6.21 -7.14
CA TRP A 99 7.53 4.99 -6.73
C TRP A 99 6.63 4.43 -7.81
N GLN A 100 5.93 5.30 -8.56
CA GLN A 100 5.12 4.88 -9.70
C GLN A 100 5.98 4.22 -10.77
N ILE A 101 7.11 4.85 -11.13
CA ILE A 101 8.06 4.32 -12.11
C ILE A 101 8.66 3.00 -11.61
N ALA A 102 9.14 2.95 -10.36
CA ALA A 102 9.72 1.74 -9.80
C ALA A 102 8.72 0.57 -9.81
N THR A 103 7.46 0.83 -9.44
CA THR A 103 6.39 -0.17 -9.47
C THR A 103 6.12 -0.64 -10.89
N GLY A 104 5.96 0.27 -11.84
CA GLY A 104 5.74 -0.07 -13.25
C GLY A 104 6.87 -0.91 -13.84
N LEU A 105 8.13 -0.52 -13.59
CA LEU A 105 9.31 -1.25 -14.04
C LEU A 105 9.39 -2.65 -13.40
N MET A 106 9.12 -2.76 -12.11
CA MET A 106 9.11 -4.03 -11.40
C MET A 106 8.05 -4.98 -11.97
N MET A 107 6.81 -4.50 -12.16
CA MET A 107 5.72 -5.30 -12.73
C MET A 107 6.04 -5.74 -14.16
N ALA A 108 6.59 -4.82 -14.97
CA ALA A 108 7.03 -5.13 -16.33
C ALA A 108 8.16 -6.16 -16.35
N ALA A 109 9.12 -6.08 -15.42
CA ALA A 109 10.23 -7.02 -15.32
C ALA A 109 9.73 -8.43 -14.95
N GLN A 110 8.84 -8.57 -13.96
CA GLN A 110 8.25 -9.86 -13.61
C GLN A 110 7.46 -10.47 -14.77
N TRP A 111 6.69 -9.66 -15.50
CA TRP A 111 5.99 -10.10 -16.71
C TRP A 111 6.97 -10.51 -17.82
N ALA A 112 8.05 -9.76 -18.02
CA ALA A 112 9.08 -10.09 -19.00
C ALA A 112 9.75 -11.45 -18.70
N PHE A 113 9.98 -11.78 -17.42
CA PHE A 113 10.48 -13.11 -17.03
C PHE A 113 9.52 -14.23 -17.44
N VAL A 114 8.21 -14.03 -17.29
CA VAL A 114 7.21 -14.99 -17.77
C VAL A 114 7.26 -15.12 -19.29
N CYS A 115 7.34 -14.00 -20.01
CA CYS A 115 7.44 -14.01 -21.47
C CYS A 115 8.68 -14.78 -21.95
N LEU A 116 9.84 -14.56 -21.32
CA LEU A 116 11.08 -15.30 -21.62
C LEU A 116 10.94 -16.79 -21.32
N GLY A 117 10.35 -17.17 -20.18
CA GLY A 117 10.13 -18.57 -19.83
C GLY A 117 9.11 -19.26 -20.77
N ALA A 118 8.07 -18.54 -21.19
CA ALA A 118 7.06 -19.04 -22.12
C ALA A 118 7.56 -19.08 -23.57
N ALA A 119 8.58 -18.28 -23.92
CA ALA A 119 9.14 -18.23 -25.26
C ALA A 119 9.68 -19.58 -25.75
N ALA A 120 10.15 -20.42 -24.83
CA ALA A 120 10.68 -21.76 -25.13
C ALA A 120 9.64 -22.74 -25.71
N ARG A 121 8.35 -22.38 -25.68
CA ARG A 121 7.21 -23.22 -26.09
C ARG A 121 6.21 -22.46 -26.96
N LEU A 122 6.69 -21.44 -27.67
CA LEU A 122 5.91 -20.72 -28.70
C LEU A 122 5.66 -21.59 -29.92
#